data_AF-D5BWU1-F1
#
_entry.id   AF-D5BWU1-F1
#
_cell.length_a   1.000
_cell.length_b   1.000
_cell.length_c   1.000
_cell.angle_alpha   90.00
_cell.angle_beta   90.00
_cell.angle_gamma   90.00
#
_symmetry.space_group_name_H-M   'P 1'
#
loop_
_entity.id
_entity.type
_entity.pdbx_description
1 polymer ?
#
loop_
_entity_poly.entity_id
_entity_poly.type
_entity_poly.pdbx_seq_one_letter_code
_entity_poly.pdbx_strand_id
1 'polypeptide(L)'
;MDIFIGVLIGGLIASIAPVTTIIADHLRWRRETKLMHLKTERDKLEQRFRETLEQLSKAMARNSYPAEMTSDIMIMLPKEVSDQYLAFLEEKDKSTPKCRQAYLDIAAVMKKSLANIEQQIEALVAD
;
A
#
# COMPACT_ATOMS: atom_id res chain seq x y z
N MET A 1 -16.32 -46.49 -39.01
CA MET A 1 -15.69 -46.41 -37.67
C MET A 1 -15.23 -44.98 -37.37
N ASP A 2 -15.13 -44.14 -38.40
CA ASP A 2 -14.58 -42.78 -38.39
C ASP A 2 -15.45 -41.73 -37.67
N ILE A 3 -16.77 -41.92 -37.68
CA ILE A 3 -17.72 -40.99 -37.03
C ILE A 3 -17.55 -41.02 -35.49
N PHE A 4 -17.31 -42.19 -34.90
CA PHE A 4 -17.13 -42.34 -33.45
C PHE A 4 -15.82 -41.70 -32.96
N ILE A 5 -14.76 -41.79 -33.77
CA ILE A 5 -13.45 -41.17 -33.49
C ILE A 5 -13.56 -39.64 -33.58
N GLY A 6 -14.29 -39.11 -34.57
CA GLY A 6 -14.54 -37.67 -34.70
C GLY A 6 -15.31 -37.06 -33.52
N VAL A 7 -16.32 -37.76 -33.00
CA VAL A 7 -17.10 -37.30 -31.83
C VAL A 7 -16.30 -37.39 -30.54
N LEU A 8 -15.49 -38.43 -30.35
CA LEU A 8 -14.60 -38.57 -29.19
C LEU A 8 -13.53 -37.47 -29.15
N ILE A 9 -12.89 -37.18 -30.29
CA ILE A 9 -11.89 -36.11 -30.40
C ILE A 9 -12.54 -34.73 -30.26
N GLY A 10 -13.70 -34.51 -30.88
CA GLY A 10 -14.47 -33.26 -30.77
C GLY A 10 -14.94 -32.97 -29.35
N GLY A 11 -15.43 -33.99 -28.62
CA GLY A 11 -15.81 -33.87 -27.21
C GLY A 11 -14.64 -33.61 -26.28
N LEU A 12 -13.48 -34.24 -26.53
CA LEU A 12 -12.24 -33.99 -25.78
C LEU A 12 -11.74 -32.54 -25.98
N ILE A 13 -11.65 -32.06 -27.21
CA ILE A 13 -11.20 -30.69 -27.51
C ILE A 13 -12.18 -29.65 -26.96
N ALA A 14 -13.49 -29.90 -27.09
CA ALA A 14 -14.53 -29.04 -26.54
C ALA A 14 -14.52 -28.97 -25.01
N SER A 15 -13.97 -29.98 -24.31
CA SER A 15 -13.83 -29.99 -22.85
C SER A 15 -12.59 -29.25 -22.35
N ILE A 16 -11.52 -29.19 -23.16
CA ILE A 16 -10.24 -28.56 -22.77
C ILE A 16 -10.36 -27.04 -22.79
N ALA A 17 -11.02 -26.48 -23.82
CA ALA A 17 -11.15 -25.03 -23.96
C ALA A 17 -11.82 -24.35 -22.73
N PRO A 18 -13.00 -24.81 -22.24
CA PRO A 18 -13.63 -24.25 -21.04
C PRO A 18 -12.73 -24.33 -19.80
N VAL A 19 -12.01 -25.43 -19.60
CA VAL A 19 -11.11 -25.60 -18.45
C VAL A 19 -9.96 -24.60 -18.52
N THR A 20 -9.34 -24.42 -19.69
CA THR A 20 -8.28 -23.43 -19.87
C THR A 20 -8.76 -21.99 -19.66
N THR A 21 -9.98 -21.67 -20.11
CA THR A 21 -10.61 -20.36 -19.90
C THR A 21 -10.85 -20.10 -18.41
N ILE A 22 -11.42 -21.07 -17.68
CA ILE A 22 -11.68 -20.93 -16.23
C ILE A 22 -10.38 -20.69 -15.45
N ILE A 23 -9.29 -21.39 -15.81
CA ILE A 23 -7.99 -21.20 -15.16
C ILE A 23 -7.43 -19.81 -15.45
N ALA A 24 -7.49 -19.36 -16.71
CA ALA A 24 -7.03 -18.03 -17.10
C ALA A 24 -7.82 -16.92 -16.41
N ASP A 25 -9.15 -17.05 -16.36
CA ASP A 25 -10.04 -16.10 -15.69
C ASP A 25 -9.76 -16.04 -14.18
N HIS A 26 -9.52 -17.19 -13.54
CA HIS A 26 -9.21 -17.20 -12.11
C HIS A 26 -7.86 -16.54 -11.79
N LEU A 27 -6.84 -16.78 -12.62
CA LEU A 27 -5.53 -16.12 -12.49
C LEU A 27 -5.65 -14.61 -12.68
N ARG A 28 -6.39 -14.18 -13.71
CA ARG A 28 -6.66 -12.78 -13.99
C ARG A 28 -7.40 -12.11 -12.83
N TRP A 29 -8.47 -12.74 -12.34
CA TRP A 29 -9.26 -12.22 -11.22
C TRP A 29 -8.43 -12.07 -9.94
N ARG A 30 -7.56 -13.05 -9.64
CA ARG A 30 -6.65 -12.97 -8.49
C ARG A 30 -5.66 -11.81 -8.62
N ARG A 31 -5.12 -11.56 -9.83
CA ARG A 31 -4.25 -10.40 -10.10
C ARG A 31 -5.00 -9.08 -9.96
N GLU A 32 -6.17 -8.96 -10.57
CA GLU A 32 -7.01 -7.76 -10.51
C GLU A 32 -7.42 -7.43 -9.06
N THR A 33 -7.80 -8.44 -8.29
CA THR A 33 -8.17 -8.28 -6.87
C THR A 33 -6.97 -7.80 -6.04
N LYS A 34 -5.78 -8.38 -6.26
CA LYS A 34 -4.55 -7.96 -5.57
C LYS A 34 -4.17 -6.52 -5.93
N LEU A 35 -4.27 -6.16 -7.20
CA LEU A 35 -4.00 -4.80 -7.69
C LEU A 35 -4.99 -3.79 -7.09
N MET A 36 -6.29 -4.12 -7.09
CA MET A 36 -7.32 -3.26 -6.49
C MET A 36 -7.08 -3.09 -4.98
N HIS A 37 -6.71 -4.16 -4.28
CA HIS A 37 -6.37 -4.11 -2.86
C HIS A 37 -5.17 -3.18 -2.60
N LEU A 38 -4.07 -3.34 -3.34
CA LEU A 38 -2.87 -2.49 -3.16
C LEU A 38 -3.14 -1.02 -3.47
N LYS A 39 -3.90 -0.71 -4.54
CA LYS A 39 -4.31 0.66 -4.84
C LYS A 39 -5.14 1.26 -3.72
N THR A 40 -6.11 0.50 -3.22
CA THR A 40 -6.98 0.93 -2.11
C THR A 40 -6.17 1.21 -0.84
N GLU A 41 -5.23 0.33 -0.50
CA GLU A 41 -4.36 0.52 0.68
C GLU A 41 -3.44 1.72 0.51
N ARG A 42 -2.86 1.92 -0.68
CA ARG A 42 -2.03 3.10 -1.01
C ARG A 42 -2.82 4.40 -0.83
N ASP A 43 -4.04 4.46 -1.34
CA ASP A 43 -4.88 5.66 -1.26
C ASP A 43 -5.32 5.97 0.18
N LYS A 44 -5.74 4.94 0.93
CA LYS A 44 -6.04 5.08 2.37
C LYS A 44 -4.82 5.58 3.15
N LEU A 45 -3.64 5.03 2.84
CA LEU A 45 -2.42 5.40 3.53
C LEU A 45 -1.97 6.83 3.18
N GLU A 46 -2.08 7.24 1.91
CA GLU A 46 -1.80 8.61 1.51
C GLU A 46 -2.73 9.61 2.22
N GLN A 47 -4.02 9.29 2.31
CA GLN A 47 -4.98 10.14 3.01
C GLN A 47 -4.59 10.32 4.48
N ARG A 48 -4.28 9.22 5.18
CA ARG A 48 -3.81 9.26 6.57
C ARG A 48 -2.52 10.06 6.73
N PHE A 49 -1.58 9.92 5.81
CA PHE A 49 -0.33 10.70 5.83
C PHE A 49 -0.59 12.20 5.67
N ARG A 50 -1.52 12.60 4.79
CA ARG A 50 -1.89 14.01 4.63
C ARG A 50 -2.48 14.59 5.92
N GLU A 51 -3.43 13.89 6.52
CA GLU A 51 -4.07 14.29 7.77
C GLU A 51 -3.04 14.36 8.92
N THR A 52 -2.18 13.34 9.03
CA THR A 52 -1.13 13.28 10.06
C THR A 52 -0.13 14.42 9.90
N LEU A 53 0.33 14.72 8.69
CA LEU A 53 1.29 15.80 8.46
C LEU A 53 0.68 17.18 8.78
N GLU A 54 -0.59 17.39 8.46
CA GLU A 54 -1.28 18.63 8.83
C GLU A 54 -1.37 18.79 10.36
N GLN A 55 -1.74 17.73 11.08
CA GLN A 55 -1.79 17.73 12.53
C GLN A 55 -0.40 17.90 13.15
N LEU A 56 0.61 17.21 12.61
CA LEU A 56 2.00 17.28 13.06
C LEU A 56 2.57 18.69 12.94
N SER A 57 2.31 19.37 11.82
CA SER A 57 2.73 20.77 11.63
C SER A 57 2.14 21.69 12.70
N LYS A 58 0.83 21.55 13.00
CA LYS A 58 0.16 22.29 14.07
C LYS A 58 0.72 21.95 15.45
N ALA A 59 0.98 20.67 15.71
CA ALA A 59 1.54 20.17 16.97
C ALA A 59 2.96 20.71 17.22
N MET A 60 3.82 20.71 16.20
CA MET A 60 5.17 21.28 16.27
C MET A 60 5.14 22.79 16.52
N ALA A 61 4.25 23.53 15.84
CA ALA A 61 4.11 24.97 16.05
C ALA A 61 3.66 25.34 17.47
N ARG A 62 2.87 24.47 18.11
CA ARG A 62 2.37 24.65 19.49
C ARG A 62 3.22 23.94 20.53
N ASN A 63 4.25 23.21 20.11
CA ASN A 63 5.02 22.27 20.93
C ASN A 63 4.14 21.38 21.84
N SER A 64 3.02 20.90 21.29
CA SER A 64 2.03 20.11 22.02
C SER A 64 1.59 18.95 21.14
N TYR A 65 1.80 17.73 21.62
CA TYR A 65 1.54 16.49 20.89
C TYR A 65 0.40 15.73 21.56
N PRO A 66 -0.84 15.81 21.02
CA PRO A 66 -1.99 15.15 21.61
C PRO A 66 -1.81 13.63 21.61
N ALA A 67 -2.26 12.97 22.68
CA ALA A 67 -2.17 11.52 22.82
C ALA A 67 -2.86 10.77 21.67
N GLU A 68 -3.98 11.30 21.16
CA GLU A 68 -4.71 10.75 20.01
C GLU A 68 -3.85 10.70 18.75
N MET A 69 -3.19 11.82 18.41
CA MET A 69 -2.26 11.89 17.27
C MET A 69 -1.08 10.93 17.46
N THR A 70 -0.52 10.87 18.67
CA THR A 70 0.57 9.92 18.98
C THR A 70 0.11 8.48 18.81
N SER A 71 -1.07 8.11 19.30
CA SER A 71 -1.60 6.75 19.14
C SER A 71 -1.85 6.40 17.67
N ASP A 72 -2.37 7.34 16.88
CA ASP A 72 -2.61 7.12 15.46
C ASP A 72 -1.30 6.86 14.71
N ILE A 73 -0.26 7.66 14.98
CA ILE A 73 1.06 7.45 14.39
C ILE A 73 1.65 6.09 14.80
N MET A 74 1.44 5.67 16.05
CA MET A 74 2.03 4.45 16.58
C MET A 74 1.34 3.17 16.10
N ILE A 75 0.02 3.22 15.86
CA ILE A 75 -0.78 2.03 15.55
C ILE A 75 -1.11 1.94 14.06
N MET A 76 -1.42 3.07 13.42
CA MET A 76 -2.01 3.09 12.08
C MET A 76 -0.98 3.32 10.98
N LEU A 77 0.20 3.82 11.29
CA LEU A 77 1.22 4.14 10.30
C LEU A 77 2.35 3.09 10.29
N PRO A 78 3.11 2.99 9.17
CA PRO A 78 4.24 2.08 9.08
C PRO A 78 5.26 2.32 10.20
N LYS A 79 5.92 1.24 10.61
CA LYS A 79 6.85 1.23 11.73
C LYS A 79 7.96 2.29 11.59
N GLU A 80 8.46 2.47 10.38
CA GLU A 80 9.52 3.42 10.09
C GLU A 80 9.09 4.87 10.35
N VAL A 81 7.81 5.19 10.11
CA VAL A 81 7.24 6.51 10.38
C VAL A 81 7.12 6.74 11.89
N SER A 82 6.67 5.71 12.60
CA SER A 82 6.53 5.74 14.06
C SER A 82 7.88 5.88 14.76
N ASP A 83 8.89 5.12 14.32
CA ASP A 83 10.25 5.19 14.85
C ASP A 83 10.84 6.60 14.67
N GLN A 84 10.67 7.20 13.48
CA GLN A 84 11.14 8.57 13.20
C GLN A 84 10.42 9.61 14.06
N TYR A 85 9.11 9.42 14.29
CA TYR A 85 8.32 10.30 15.14
C TYR A 85 8.73 10.21 16.62
N LEU A 86 8.97 9.01 17.14
CA LEU A 86 9.47 8.82 18.51
C LEU A 86 10.86 9.43 18.70
N ALA A 87 11.77 9.18 17.75
CA ALA A 87 13.10 9.80 17.77
C ALA A 87 13.01 11.33 17.78
N PHE A 88 12.07 11.89 17.01
CA PHE A 88 11.77 13.31 17.10
C PHE A 88 11.27 13.69 18.49
N LEU A 89 10.29 12.99 19.08
CA LEU A 89 9.76 13.33 20.41
C LEU A 89 10.82 13.35 21.50
N GLU A 90 11.76 12.41 21.48
CA GLU A 90 12.88 12.31 22.43
C GLU A 90 13.93 13.42 22.29
N GLU A 91 14.02 14.08 21.13
CA GLU A 91 14.93 15.20 20.91
C GLU A 91 14.60 16.36 21.86
N LYS A 92 15.61 16.84 22.59
CA LYS A 92 15.46 17.92 23.57
C LYS A 92 15.40 19.29 22.91
N ASP A 93 16.08 19.44 21.77
CA ASP A 93 16.07 20.68 20.99
C ASP A 93 14.84 20.73 20.05
N LYS A 94 13.83 21.50 20.45
CA LYS A 94 12.62 21.75 19.67
C LYS A 94 12.66 23.10 18.93
N SER A 95 13.85 23.60 18.59
CA SER A 95 13.99 24.81 17.78
C SER A 95 13.29 24.67 16.42
N THR A 96 12.82 25.80 15.86
CA THR A 96 12.13 25.82 14.55
C THR A 96 12.89 25.08 13.44
N PRO A 97 14.22 25.23 13.29
CA PRO A 97 14.97 24.47 12.28
C PRO A 97 14.93 22.96 12.51
N LYS A 98 15.04 22.49 13.76
CA LYS A 98 14.97 21.08 14.11
C LYS A 98 13.58 20.49 13.87
N CYS A 99 12.53 21.19 14.27
CA CYS A 99 11.15 20.79 13.99
C CYS A 99 10.89 20.70 12.48
N ARG A 100 11.39 21.67 11.70
CA ARG A 100 11.28 21.63 10.23
C ARG A 100 12.02 20.44 9.63
N GLN A 101 13.22 20.14 10.12
CA GLN A 101 13.98 18.97 9.66
C GLN A 101 13.23 17.67 9.97
N ALA A 102 12.79 17.51 11.22
CA ALA A 102 12.04 16.33 11.64
C ALA A 102 10.74 16.15 10.85
N TYR A 103 10.02 17.23 10.56
CA TYR A 103 8.85 17.19 9.69
C TYR A 103 9.18 16.65 8.29
N LEU A 104 10.27 17.13 7.68
CA LEU A 104 10.71 16.67 6.36
C LEU A 104 11.16 15.21 6.39
N ASP A 105 11.87 14.79 7.44
CA ASP A 105 12.33 13.40 7.58
C ASP A 105 11.14 12.44 7.72
N ILE A 106 10.17 12.77 8.57
CA ILE A 106 8.93 11.99 8.72
C ILE A 106 8.17 11.94 7.40
N ALA A 107 8.01 13.08 6.71
CA ALA A 107 7.34 13.14 5.41
C ALA A 107 8.08 12.30 4.33
N ALA A 108 9.41 12.28 4.35
CA ALA A 108 10.21 11.47 3.44
C ALA A 108 9.99 9.97 3.67
N VAL A 109 9.96 9.52 4.92
CA VAL A 109 9.69 8.12 5.27
C VAL A 109 8.26 7.70 4.87
N MET A 110 7.28 8.58 5.09
CA MET A 110 5.91 8.37 4.60
C MET A 110 5.88 8.21 3.07
N LYS A 111 6.55 9.10 2.33
CA LYS A 111 6.61 9.02 0.85
C LYS A 111 7.33 7.76 0.37
N LYS A 112 8.40 7.35 1.05
CA LYS A 112 9.09 6.08 0.76
C LYS A 112 8.17 4.87 0.96
N SER A 113 7.32 4.91 1.98
CA SER A 113 6.33 3.85 2.23
C SER A 113 5.31 3.74 1.09
N LEU A 114 4.84 4.87 0.55
CA LEU A 114 3.96 4.87 -0.63
C LEU A 114 4.68 4.35 -1.88
N ALA A 115 5.93 4.76 -2.10
CA ALA A 115 6.73 4.31 -3.23
C ALA A 115 6.95 2.78 -3.21
N ASN A 116 7.13 2.17 -2.04
CA ASN A 116 7.21 0.72 -1.91
C ASN A 116 5.91 0.00 -2.32
N ILE A 117 4.75 0.62 -2.11
CA ILE A 117 3.47 0.06 -2.57
C ILE A 117 3.33 0.26 -4.09
N GLU A 118 3.74 1.41 -4.61
CA GLU A 118 3.76 1.68 -6.06
C GLU A 118 4.63 0.67 -6.82
N GLN A 119 5.83 0.35 -6.31
CA GLN A 119 6.68 -0.69 -6.89
C GLN A 119 6.01 -2.07 -6.92
N GLN A 120 5.23 -2.42 -5.89
CA GLN A 120 4.48 -3.68 -5.87
C GLN A 120 3.33 -3.67 -6.89
N ILE A 121 2.70 -2.53 -7.12
CA ILE A 121 1.67 -2.36 -8.15
C ILE A 121 2.31 -2.50 -9.54
N GLU A 122 3.44 -1.82 -9.79
CA GLU A 122 4.17 -1.90 -11.06
C GLU A 122 4.60 -3.34 -11.38
N ALA A 123 5.15 -4.06 -10.40
CA ALA A 123 5.53 -5.46 -10.55
C ALA A 123 4.35 -6.37 -10.93
N LEU A 124 3.13 -6.08 -10.45
CA LEU A 124 1.93 -6.85 -10.80
C LEU A 124 1.33 -6.48 -12.16
N VAL A 125 1.69 -5.33 -12.71
CA VAL A 125 1.23 -4.87 -14.04
C VAL A 125 2.21 -5.30 -15.13
N ALA A 126 3.50 -5.43 -14.80
CA ALA A 126 4.54 -5.87 -15.75
C ALA A 126 4.56 -7.40 -16.00
N ASP A 127 3.92 -8.20 -15.14
CA ASP A 127 3.76 -9.68 -15.19
C ASP A 127 2.44 -10.15 -15.82
#